data_AF-A0AAN8NYZ4-F1
#
_entry.id   AF-A0AAN8NYZ4-F1
#
_cell.length_a   1.000
_cell.length_b   1.000
_cell.length_c   1.000
_cell.angle_alpha   90.00
_cell.angle_beta   90.00
_cell.angle_gamma   90.00
#
_symmetry.space_group_name_H-M   'P 1'
#
loop_
_entity.id
_entity.type
_entity.pdbx_description
1 polymer ?
#
loop_
_entity_poly.entity_id
_entity_poly.type
_entity_poly.pdbx_seq_one_letter_code
_entity_poly.pdbx_strand_id
1 'polypeptide(L)'
;MADPSYYQGDYIRHPVLYELSHKYGLPTTDGVSEAVLPSKLEELKEHIRREIRKELKIKEGAEKLREAAKDRKSLADVASILKKSSSKLADLQADVQELESQIILTQCQGNAIINGQNDSHVSPVTPSAGPQDQRWLSLEKQLNIELKVKAGAENMIASLGHRDRKLLAEAQQMLQDSKAKIEFLKMRINRAKQLKNDSPANGDRSNKYDSPLEPPLEDRIEELRHRLRIEAAVVEGAKNAIKLLQSCKVADKKALNESEKFHV
;
A
#
# COMPACT_ATOMS: atom_id res chain seq x y z
N MET A 1 1.00 3.55 -48.89
CA MET A 1 2.10 4.20 -48.15
C MET A 1 1.48 4.77 -46.90
N ALA A 2 1.79 4.22 -45.73
CA ALA A 2 1.21 4.66 -44.45
C ALA A 2 2.04 5.84 -43.90
N ASP A 3 1.35 6.85 -43.39
CA ASP A 3 1.93 8.12 -42.93
C ASP A 3 2.85 7.93 -41.71
N PRO A 4 4.08 8.48 -41.68
CA PRO A 4 5.01 8.30 -40.55
C PRO A 4 4.56 8.96 -39.23
N SER A 5 3.56 9.84 -39.26
CA SER A 5 3.15 10.63 -38.08
C SER A 5 2.30 9.86 -37.07
N TYR A 6 1.76 8.68 -37.43
CA TYR A 6 0.93 7.88 -36.52
C TYR A 6 1.76 7.12 -35.47
N TYR A 7 3.01 6.77 -35.77
CA TYR A 7 3.89 6.06 -34.82
C TYR A 7 4.34 6.93 -33.64
N GLN A 8 4.34 8.25 -33.82
CA GLN A 8 4.80 9.18 -32.80
C GLN A 8 3.81 9.27 -31.62
N GLY A 9 2.51 9.14 -31.88
CA GLY A 9 1.46 9.40 -30.87
C GLY A 9 1.36 8.34 -29.78
N ASP A 10 1.49 7.06 -30.14
CA ASP A 10 1.36 5.95 -29.19
C ASP A 10 2.64 5.76 -28.34
N TYR A 11 3.82 6.07 -28.89
CA TYR A 11 5.08 6.15 -28.12
C TYR A 11 4.99 7.21 -27.01
N ILE A 12 4.34 8.35 -27.29
CA ILE A 12 4.18 9.44 -26.32
C ILE A 12 3.22 9.05 -25.18
N ARG A 13 2.20 8.23 -25.45
CA ARG A 13 1.22 7.83 -24.42
C ARG A 13 1.64 6.65 -23.57
N HIS A 14 2.22 5.61 -24.16
CA HIS A 14 2.57 4.37 -23.45
C HIS A 14 3.98 3.88 -23.83
N PRO A 15 5.04 4.62 -23.45
CA PRO A 15 6.42 4.33 -23.87
C PRO A 15 6.88 2.93 -23.45
N VAL A 16 6.62 2.54 -22.20
CA VAL A 16 6.99 1.23 -21.65
C VAL A 16 6.33 0.08 -22.41
N LEU A 17 5.03 0.21 -22.74
CA LEU A 17 4.32 -0.83 -23.50
C LEU A 17 4.91 -0.96 -24.91
N TYR A 18 5.21 0.16 -25.56
CA TYR A 18 5.73 0.17 -26.93
C TYR A 18 7.13 -0.43 -27.01
N GLU A 19 8.06 0.05 -26.16
CA GLU A 19 9.46 -0.38 -26.17
C GLU A 19 9.58 -1.88 -25.88
N LEU A 20 8.88 -2.36 -24.84
CA LEU A 20 8.93 -3.76 -24.46
C LEU A 20 8.17 -4.65 -25.46
N SER A 21 7.01 -4.22 -25.98
CA SER A 21 6.32 -4.99 -27.02
C SER A 21 7.19 -5.17 -28.27
N HIS A 22 7.91 -4.11 -28.67
CA HIS A 22 8.86 -4.18 -29.78
C HIS A 22 10.04 -5.11 -29.47
N LYS A 23 10.64 -4.98 -28.27
CA LYS A 23 11.75 -5.82 -27.81
C LYS A 23 11.41 -7.32 -27.82
N TYR A 24 10.18 -7.69 -27.47
CA TYR A 24 9.73 -9.08 -27.41
C TYR A 24 8.96 -9.55 -28.66
N GLY A 25 8.87 -8.73 -29.71
CA GLY A 25 8.22 -9.09 -30.97
C GLY A 25 6.71 -9.36 -30.85
N LEU A 26 6.06 -8.73 -29.87
CA LEU A 26 4.60 -8.75 -29.73
C LEU A 26 3.99 -7.71 -30.67
N PRO A 27 2.78 -7.95 -31.23
CA PRO A 27 2.15 -7.02 -32.15
C PRO A 27 2.06 -5.64 -31.50
N THR A 28 2.70 -4.64 -32.13
CA THR A 28 2.59 -3.24 -31.74
C THR A 28 1.11 -2.90 -31.74
N THR A 29 0.62 -2.55 -30.57
CA THR A 29 -0.79 -2.36 -30.33
C THR A 29 -1.18 -0.97 -30.86
N ASP A 30 -1.32 -0.84 -32.18
CA ASP A 30 -1.78 0.39 -32.82
C ASP A 30 -3.18 0.76 -32.27
N GLY A 31 -3.30 1.94 -31.67
CA GLY A 31 -4.60 2.48 -31.24
C GLY A 31 -5.27 1.78 -30.05
N VAL A 32 -4.50 1.35 -29.05
CA VAL A 32 -5.08 0.73 -27.83
C VAL A 32 -6.01 1.71 -27.14
N SER A 33 -7.29 1.35 -27.05
CA SER A 33 -8.20 2.03 -26.13
C SER A 33 -7.72 1.80 -24.69
N GLU A 34 -7.80 2.84 -23.85
CA GLU A 34 -7.30 2.82 -22.46
C GLU A 34 -7.88 1.66 -21.62
N ALA A 35 -9.05 1.14 -22.02
CA ALA A 35 -9.69 -0.04 -21.44
C ALA A 35 -8.94 -1.37 -21.67
N VAL A 36 -8.16 -1.51 -22.76
CA VAL A 36 -7.44 -2.75 -23.11
C VAL A 36 -5.98 -2.71 -22.64
N LEU A 37 -5.48 -1.52 -22.32
CA LEU A 37 -4.12 -1.28 -21.85
C LEU A 37 -3.70 -2.14 -20.65
N PRO A 38 -4.52 -2.29 -19.57
CA PRO A 38 -4.15 -3.13 -18.43
C PRO A 38 -3.98 -4.61 -18.82
N SER A 39 -4.85 -5.11 -19.72
CA SER A 39 -4.76 -6.50 -20.20
C SER A 39 -3.50 -6.71 -21.03
N LYS A 40 -3.08 -5.72 -21.81
CA LYS A 40 -1.88 -5.80 -22.65
C LYS A 40 -0.59 -5.74 -21.84
N LEU A 41 -0.53 -4.88 -20.82
CA LEU A 41 0.58 -4.85 -19.87
C LEU A 41 0.69 -6.19 -19.11
N GLU A 42 -0.43 -6.80 -18.72
CA GLU A 42 -0.43 -8.10 -18.06
C GLU A 42 0.01 -9.25 -18.98
N GLU A 43 -0.45 -9.25 -20.25
CA GLU A 43 -0.03 -10.22 -21.28
C GLU A 43 1.48 -10.16 -21.53
N LEU A 44 2.02 -8.96 -21.69
CA LEU A 44 3.44 -8.71 -21.87
C LEU A 44 4.25 -9.11 -20.62
N LYS A 45 3.77 -8.79 -19.42
CA LYS A 45 4.40 -9.22 -18.17
C LYS A 45 4.47 -10.74 -18.05
N GLU A 46 3.39 -11.46 -18.40
CA GLU A 46 3.41 -12.92 -18.38
C GLU A 46 4.29 -13.52 -19.50
N HIS A 47 4.42 -12.84 -20.64
CA HIS A 47 5.42 -13.21 -21.65
C HIS A 47 6.84 -13.17 -21.08
N ILE A 48 7.23 -12.04 -20.45
CA ILE A 48 8.57 -11.90 -19.87
C ILE A 48 8.78 -12.89 -18.72
N ARG A 49 7.77 -13.15 -17.88
CA ARG A 49 7.84 -14.18 -16.83
C ARG A 49 8.06 -15.59 -17.40
N ARG A 50 7.48 -15.92 -18.56
CA ARG A 50 7.77 -17.19 -19.26
C ARG A 50 9.22 -17.24 -19.74
N GLU A 51 9.76 -16.15 -20.27
CA GLU A 51 11.16 -16.08 -20.67
C GLU A 51 12.11 -16.22 -19.47
N ILE A 52 11.81 -15.61 -18.31
CA ILE A 52 12.58 -15.81 -17.07
C ILE A 52 12.63 -17.29 -16.70
N ARG A 53 11.50 -18.00 -16.74
CA ARG A 53 11.46 -19.43 -16.43
C ARG A 53 12.29 -20.27 -17.40
N LYS A 54 12.31 -19.91 -18.70
CA LYS A 54 13.16 -20.58 -19.70
C LYS A 54 14.64 -20.30 -19.44
N GLU A 55 14.97 -19.05 -19.18
CA GLU A 55 16.36 -18.62 -18.95
C GLU A 55 16.93 -19.22 -17.66
N LEU A 56 16.12 -19.35 -16.59
CA LEU A 56 16.51 -20.07 -15.38
C LEU A 56 16.85 -21.54 -15.67
N LYS A 57 16.04 -22.24 -16.48
CA LYS A 57 16.34 -23.62 -16.89
C LYS A 57 17.64 -23.73 -17.70
N ILE A 58 17.92 -22.74 -18.55
CA ILE A 58 19.20 -22.65 -19.29
C ILE A 58 20.36 -22.47 -18.31
N LYS A 59 20.24 -21.55 -17.34
CA LYS A 59 21.25 -21.32 -16.31
C LYS A 59 21.50 -22.57 -15.46
N GLU A 60 20.44 -23.23 -14.97
CA GLU A 60 20.55 -24.48 -14.21
C GLU A 60 21.20 -25.59 -15.04
N GLY A 61 20.85 -25.71 -16.33
CA GLY A 61 21.48 -26.65 -17.26
C GLY A 61 22.97 -26.35 -17.46
N ALA A 62 23.33 -25.07 -17.61
CA ALA A 62 24.72 -24.64 -17.73
C ALA A 62 25.51 -24.87 -16.44
N GLU A 63 24.92 -24.71 -15.26
CA GLU A 63 25.57 -25.02 -13.97
C GLU A 63 25.86 -26.52 -13.86
N LYS A 64 24.91 -27.39 -14.24
CA LYS A 64 25.13 -28.85 -14.30
C LYS A 64 26.22 -29.23 -15.30
N LEU A 65 26.24 -28.59 -16.47
CA LEU A 65 27.31 -28.79 -17.46
C LEU A 65 28.67 -28.33 -16.91
N ARG A 66 28.72 -27.24 -16.13
CA ARG A 66 29.94 -26.76 -15.47
C ARG A 66 30.48 -27.79 -14.49
N GLU A 67 29.60 -28.44 -13.72
CA GLU A 67 29.98 -29.49 -12.76
C GLU A 67 30.49 -30.76 -13.46
N ALA A 68 29.92 -31.12 -14.60
CA ALA A 68 30.33 -32.30 -15.38
C ALA A 68 31.59 -32.06 -16.23
N ALA A 69 31.85 -30.81 -16.63
CA ALA A 69 32.98 -30.41 -17.45
C ALA A 69 34.31 -30.53 -16.71
N LYS A 70 35.31 -31.12 -17.38
CA LYS A 70 36.68 -31.28 -16.84
C LYS A 70 37.74 -30.60 -17.70
N ASP A 71 37.45 -30.36 -18.97
CA ASP A 71 38.37 -29.70 -19.88
C ASP A 71 38.27 -28.17 -19.81
N ARG A 72 39.41 -27.50 -20.01
CA ARG A 72 39.52 -26.05 -19.86
C ARG A 72 38.67 -25.27 -20.87
N LYS A 73 38.45 -25.83 -22.06
CA LYS A 73 37.70 -25.16 -23.15
C LYS A 73 36.20 -25.17 -22.86
N SER A 74 35.64 -26.32 -22.52
CA SER A 74 34.22 -26.43 -22.15
C SER A 74 33.90 -25.60 -20.91
N LEU A 75 34.78 -25.56 -19.90
CA LEU A 75 34.60 -24.69 -18.73
C LEU A 75 34.52 -23.21 -19.13
N ALA A 76 35.34 -22.75 -20.09
CA ALA A 76 35.31 -21.38 -20.57
C ALA A 76 34.01 -21.07 -21.36
N ASP A 77 33.58 -22.00 -22.22
CA ASP A 77 32.34 -21.87 -22.99
C ASP A 77 31.12 -21.82 -22.06
N VAL A 78 31.06 -22.72 -21.07
CA VAL A 78 29.98 -22.76 -20.06
C VAL A 78 29.99 -21.49 -19.19
N ALA A 79 31.17 -20.97 -18.81
CA ALA A 79 31.25 -19.71 -18.07
C ALA A 79 30.69 -18.53 -18.88
N SER A 80 30.95 -18.49 -20.19
CA SER A 80 30.37 -17.49 -21.10
C SER A 80 28.85 -17.60 -21.16
N ILE A 81 28.31 -18.82 -21.25
CA ILE A 81 26.86 -19.08 -21.22
C ILE A 81 26.25 -18.60 -19.89
N LEU A 82 26.86 -18.95 -18.75
CA LEU A 82 26.37 -18.53 -17.43
C LEU A 82 26.37 -17.01 -17.25
N LYS A 83 27.40 -16.32 -17.76
CA LYS A 83 27.47 -14.86 -17.73
C LYS A 83 26.36 -14.24 -18.59
N LYS A 84 26.17 -14.72 -19.82
CA LYS A 84 25.11 -14.24 -20.71
C LYS A 84 23.72 -14.50 -20.14
N SER A 85 23.48 -15.71 -19.63
CA SER A 85 22.20 -16.10 -19.03
C SER A 85 21.90 -15.30 -17.76
N SER A 86 22.90 -15.05 -16.91
CA SER A 86 22.74 -14.21 -15.72
C SER A 86 22.46 -12.74 -16.06
N SER A 87 23.14 -12.18 -17.09
CA SER A 87 22.86 -10.83 -17.57
C SER A 87 21.43 -10.73 -18.12
N LYS A 88 21.03 -11.68 -18.97
CA LYS A 88 19.69 -11.73 -19.54
C LYS A 88 18.61 -11.86 -18.46
N LEU A 89 18.85 -12.64 -17.40
CA LEU A 89 17.94 -12.71 -16.26
C LEU A 89 17.79 -11.36 -15.55
N ALA A 90 18.89 -10.61 -15.36
CA ALA A 90 18.83 -9.28 -14.77
C ALA A 90 18.01 -8.31 -15.64
N ASP A 91 18.23 -8.33 -16.95
CA ASP A 91 17.48 -7.49 -17.90
C ASP A 91 15.98 -7.86 -17.91
N LEU A 92 15.64 -9.14 -17.96
CA LEU A 92 14.26 -9.62 -17.88
C LEU A 92 13.58 -9.22 -16.57
N GLN A 93 14.31 -9.25 -15.45
CA GLN A 93 13.79 -8.81 -14.15
C GLN A 93 13.56 -7.30 -14.10
N ALA A 94 14.46 -6.50 -14.67
CA ALA A 94 14.28 -5.06 -14.80
C ALA A 94 13.04 -4.72 -15.62
N ASP A 95 12.85 -5.37 -16.78
CA ASP A 95 11.67 -5.15 -17.62
C ASP A 95 10.35 -5.53 -16.89
N VAL A 96 10.35 -6.60 -16.07
CA VAL A 96 9.16 -6.94 -15.25
C VAL A 96 8.89 -5.85 -14.22
N GLN A 97 9.92 -5.33 -13.56
CA GLN A 97 9.78 -4.27 -12.56
C GLN A 97 9.25 -2.98 -13.20
N GLU A 98 9.74 -2.65 -14.40
CA GLU A 98 9.26 -1.52 -15.18
C GLU A 98 7.77 -1.66 -15.53
N LEU A 99 7.35 -2.83 -16.02
CA LEU A 99 5.95 -3.13 -16.30
C LEU A 99 5.07 -3.07 -15.05
N GLU A 100 5.54 -3.60 -13.91
CA GLU A 100 4.82 -3.53 -12.65
C GLU A 100 4.62 -2.08 -12.18
N SER A 101 5.63 -1.22 -12.37
CA SER A 101 5.52 0.22 -12.08
C SER A 101 4.49 0.91 -12.97
N GLN A 102 4.48 0.59 -14.28
CA GLN A 102 3.52 1.14 -15.23
C GLN A 102 2.09 0.67 -14.93
N ILE A 103 1.90 -0.61 -14.57
CA ILE A 103 0.59 -1.16 -14.18
C ILE A 103 0.04 -0.43 -12.95
N ILE A 104 0.87 -0.17 -11.94
CA ILE A 104 0.47 0.59 -10.76
C ILE A 104 0.07 2.01 -11.15
N LEU A 105 0.89 2.69 -11.96
CA LEU A 105 0.61 4.06 -12.42
C LEU A 105 -0.71 4.15 -13.19
N THR A 106 -0.94 3.23 -14.14
CA THR A 106 -2.18 3.17 -14.93
C THR A 106 -3.40 2.85 -14.04
N GLN A 107 -3.28 1.97 -13.04
CA GLN A 107 -4.36 1.69 -12.08
C GLN A 107 -4.66 2.89 -11.17
N CYS A 108 -3.67 3.70 -10.83
CA CYS A 108 -3.84 4.91 -10.04
C CYS A 108 -4.45 6.07 -10.87
N GLN A 109 -4.08 6.21 -12.14
CA GLN A 109 -4.62 7.25 -13.03
C GLN A 109 -6.09 6.98 -13.41
N GLY A 110 -6.49 5.72 -13.62
CA GLY A 110 -7.90 5.36 -13.83
C GLY A 110 -8.83 5.74 -12.66
N ASN A 111 -8.28 5.93 -11.45
CA ASN A 111 -9.01 6.41 -10.28
C ASN A 111 -8.92 7.94 -10.07
N ALA A 112 -7.99 8.63 -10.73
CA ALA A 112 -7.74 10.06 -10.53
C ALA A 112 -8.48 10.97 -11.53
N ILE A 113 -8.90 10.45 -12.69
CA ILE A 113 -9.55 11.25 -13.75
C ILE A 113 -11.02 11.62 -13.42
N ILE A 114 -11.59 11.12 -12.32
CA ILE A 114 -12.97 11.47 -11.94
C ILE A 114 -13.08 12.88 -11.29
N ASN A 115 -11.97 13.50 -10.87
CA ASN A 115 -12.02 14.72 -10.06
C ASN A 115 -11.47 16.01 -10.70
N GLY A 116 -11.49 16.13 -12.02
CA GLY A 116 -11.41 17.47 -12.62
C GLY A 116 -10.98 17.49 -14.08
N GLN A 117 -11.94 17.70 -14.99
CA GLN A 117 -12.11 18.94 -15.75
C GLN A 117 -13.31 18.77 -16.71
N ASN A 118 -14.21 19.74 -16.72
CA ASN A 118 -15.25 19.92 -17.75
C ASN A 118 -14.62 19.87 -19.15
N ASP A 119 -15.15 19.07 -20.08
CA ASP A 119 -16.12 19.50 -21.10
C ASP A 119 -16.38 18.36 -22.10
N SER A 120 -17.64 18.21 -22.51
CA SER A 120 -18.09 17.62 -23.78
C SER A 120 -17.50 16.27 -24.25
N HIS A 121 -18.25 15.17 -24.06
CA HIS A 121 -18.92 14.39 -25.13
C HIS A 121 -19.28 12.97 -24.62
N VAL A 122 -20.53 12.58 -24.88
CA VAL A 122 -21.21 11.31 -24.57
C VAL A 122 -20.34 10.06 -24.41
N SER A 123 -20.43 9.41 -23.25
CA SER A 123 -20.03 8.01 -23.04
C SER A 123 -21.25 7.14 -22.71
N PRO A 124 -21.34 5.92 -23.28
CA PRO A 124 -22.49 5.05 -23.11
C PRO A 124 -22.46 4.32 -21.77
N VAL A 125 -23.67 4.09 -21.25
CA VAL A 125 -24.00 3.43 -20.00
C VAL A 125 -23.22 2.12 -19.80
N THR A 126 -22.38 2.09 -18.76
CA THR A 126 -22.06 0.87 -18.00
C THR A 126 -22.49 1.12 -16.56
N PRO A 127 -23.01 0.12 -15.83
CA PRO A 127 -23.57 0.34 -14.51
C PRO A 127 -22.41 0.65 -13.55
N SER A 128 -22.19 1.94 -13.31
CA SER A 128 -21.27 2.45 -12.31
C SER A 128 -21.65 1.86 -10.96
N ALA A 129 -20.91 0.85 -10.51
CA ALA A 129 -20.91 0.45 -9.11
C ALA A 129 -20.56 1.70 -8.29
N GLY A 130 -21.44 2.07 -7.35
CA GLY A 130 -21.36 3.38 -6.70
C GLY A 130 -20.05 3.55 -5.89
N PRO A 131 -19.75 4.75 -5.37
CA PRO A 131 -18.62 5.00 -4.48
C PRO A 131 -18.54 3.99 -3.30
N GLN A 132 -19.70 3.47 -2.88
CA GLN A 132 -19.86 2.43 -1.88
C GLN A 132 -19.27 1.08 -2.32
N ASP A 133 -19.43 0.69 -3.58
CA ASP A 133 -18.93 -0.57 -4.13
C ASP A 133 -17.41 -0.49 -4.35
N GLN A 134 -16.85 0.66 -4.75
CA GLN A 134 -15.40 0.83 -4.79
C GLN A 134 -14.77 0.73 -3.39
N ARG A 135 -15.41 1.32 -2.37
CA ARG A 135 -15.00 1.19 -0.97
C ARG A 135 -15.10 -0.26 -0.47
N TRP A 136 -16.14 -0.97 -0.89
CA TRP A 136 -16.33 -2.40 -0.62
C TRP A 136 -15.17 -3.24 -1.17
N LEU A 137 -14.87 -3.11 -2.46
CA LEU A 137 -13.78 -3.84 -3.12
C LEU A 137 -12.43 -3.54 -2.47
N SER A 138 -12.19 -2.29 -2.06
CA SER A 138 -10.96 -1.91 -1.36
C SER A 138 -10.81 -2.60 -0.01
N LEU A 139 -11.89 -2.71 0.77
CA LEU A 139 -11.88 -3.40 2.06
C LEU A 139 -11.66 -4.91 1.89
N GLU A 140 -12.25 -5.53 0.88
CA GLU A 140 -12.03 -6.95 0.57
C GLU A 140 -10.58 -7.21 0.14
N LYS A 141 -9.99 -6.33 -0.69
CA LYS A 141 -8.58 -6.41 -1.07
C LYS A 141 -7.66 -6.32 0.15
N GLN A 142 -7.93 -5.39 1.06
CA GLN A 142 -7.14 -5.23 2.28
C GLN A 142 -7.29 -6.43 3.23
N LEU A 143 -8.49 -7.01 3.32
CA LEU A 143 -8.72 -8.24 4.07
C LEU A 143 -7.91 -9.42 3.50
N ASN A 144 -7.85 -9.56 2.17
CA ASN A 144 -7.07 -10.62 1.52
C ASN A 144 -5.56 -10.48 1.80
N ILE A 145 -5.05 -9.24 1.82
CA ILE A 145 -3.65 -8.95 2.18
C ILE A 145 -3.38 -9.39 3.61
N GLU A 146 -4.19 -8.97 4.58
CA GLU A 146 -3.98 -9.34 5.99
C GLU A 146 -4.13 -10.85 6.24
N LEU A 147 -4.99 -11.54 5.49
CA LEU A 147 -5.08 -13.01 5.51
C LEU A 147 -3.78 -13.67 5.04
N LYS A 148 -3.13 -13.14 3.99
CA LYS A 148 -1.83 -13.63 3.53
C LYS A 148 -0.71 -13.34 4.53
N VAL A 149 -0.72 -12.15 5.15
CA VAL A 149 0.25 -11.80 6.20
C VAL A 149 0.10 -12.74 7.39
N LYS A 150 -1.14 -13.02 7.84
CA LYS A 150 -1.44 -14.00 8.89
C LYS A 150 -0.87 -15.37 8.55
N ALA A 151 -1.16 -15.89 7.36
CA ALA A 151 -0.66 -17.19 6.91
C ALA A 151 0.88 -17.23 6.81
N GLY A 152 1.50 -16.14 6.34
CA GLY A 152 2.96 -15.99 6.32
C GLY A 152 3.57 -16.05 7.72
N ALA A 153 2.97 -15.34 8.69
CA ALA A 153 3.40 -15.36 10.08
C ALA A 153 3.25 -16.75 10.73
N GLU A 154 2.14 -17.46 10.46
CA GLU A 154 1.93 -18.84 10.92
C GLU A 154 3.00 -19.80 10.36
N ASN A 155 3.35 -19.66 9.07
CA ASN A 155 4.42 -20.44 8.44
C ASN A 155 5.81 -20.12 9.01
N MET A 156 6.08 -18.84 9.31
CA MET A 156 7.33 -18.44 9.98
C MET A 156 7.42 -19.08 11.37
N ILE A 157 6.35 -19.01 12.17
CA ILE A 157 6.30 -19.63 13.50
C ILE A 157 6.50 -21.15 13.41
N ALA A 158 5.85 -21.82 12.45
CA ALA A 158 5.98 -23.27 12.26
C ALA A 158 7.40 -23.70 11.83
N SER A 159 8.12 -22.86 11.07
CA SER A 159 9.45 -23.18 10.54
C SER A 159 10.61 -22.77 11.46
N LEU A 160 10.45 -21.70 12.26
CA LEU A 160 11.50 -21.15 13.12
C LEU A 160 11.77 -22.00 14.38
N GLY A 161 10.80 -22.82 14.82
CA GLY A 161 10.95 -23.69 15.99
C GLY A 161 11.49 -22.90 17.21
N HIS A 162 12.51 -23.44 17.90
CA HIS A 162 13.15 -22.78 19.05
C HIS A 162 14.51 -22.12 18.70
N ARG A 163 14.88 -22.05 17.41
CA ARG A 163 16.23 -21.65 16.99
C ARG A 163 16.47 -20.15 17.08
N ASP A 164 15.49 -19.35 16.67
CA ASP A 164 15.63 -17.89 16.60
C ASP A 164 14.55 -17.18 17.41
N ARG A 165 14.78 -17.06 18.73
CA ARG A 165 13.82 -16.49 19.69
C ARG A 165 13.32 -15.09 19.34
N LYS A 166 14.17 -14.25 18.73
CA LYS A 166 13.82 -12.89 18.31
C LYS A 166 12.89 -12.88 17.09
N LEU A 167 13.22 -13.67 16.07
CA LEU A 167 12.40 -13.85 14.87
C LEU A 167 11.05 -14.47 15.21
N LEU A 168 11.03 -15.43 16.14
CA LEU A 168 9.80 -16.04 16.63
C LEU A 168 8.89 -15.00 17.31
N ALA A 169 9.45 -14.14 18.17
CA ALA A 169 8.69 -13.07 18.83
C ALA A 169 8.12 -12.06 17.82
N GLU A 170 8.90 -11.70 16.79
CA GLU A 170 8.44 -10.81 15.72
C GLU A 170 7.32 -11.45 14.88
N ALA A 171 7.46 -12.73 14.51
CA ALA A 171 6.42 -13.46 13.80
C ALA A 171 5.14 -13.62 14.66
N GLN A 172 5.26 -13.82 15.97
CA GLN A 172 4.13 -13.84 16.91
C GLN A 172 3.43 -12.49 17.00
N GLN A 173 4.19 -11.39 17.08
CA GLN A 173 3.63 -10.04 17.08
C GLN A 173 2.89 -9.76 15.77
N MET A 174 3.51 -10.07 14.62
CA MET A 174 2.85 -9.93 13.30
C MET A 174 1.58 -10.77 13.19
N LEU A 175 1.56 -11.98 13.76
CA LEU A 175 0.38 -12.83 13.79
C LEU A 175 -0.74 -12.20 14.64
N GLN A 176 -0.41 -11.61 15.79
CA GLN A 176 -1.38 -10.92 16.64
C GLN A 176 -1.95 -9.69 15.94
N ASP A 177 -1.10 -8.86 15.35
CA ASP A 177 -1.48 -7.62 14.67
C ASP A 177 -2.35 -7.91 13.44
N SER A 178 -1.96 -8.89 12.61
CA SER A 178 -2.75 -9.30 11.43
C SER A 178 -4.12 -9.87 11.83
N LYS A 179 -4.23 -10.64 12.91
CA LYS A 179 -5.53 -11.11 13.44
C LYS A 179 -6.42 -9.96 13.86
N ALA A 180 -5.90 -8.97 14.59
CA ALA A 180 -6.67 -7.80 15.00
C ALA A 180 -7.18 -7.00 13.79
N LYS A 181 -6.32 -6.79 12.79
CA LYS A 181 -6.70 -6.09 11.55
C LYS A 181 -7.73 -6.86 10.72
N ILE A 182 -7.63 -8.19 10.64
CA ILE A 182 -8.63 -9.03 9.97
C ILE A 182 -10.01 -8.83 10.60
N GLU A 183 -10.11 -8.85 11.94
CA GLU A 183 -11.39 -8.66 12.63
C GLU A 183 -11.94 -7.24 12.42
N PHE A 184 -11.09 -6.22 12.47
CA PHE A 184 -11.49 -4.84 12.16
C PHE A 184 -12.02 -4.71 10.72
N LEU A 185 -11.32 -5.30 9.73
CA LEU A 185 -11.73 -5.26 8.32
C LEU A 185 -13.04 -6.02 8.11
N LYS A 186 -13.21 -7.20 8.71
CA LYS A 186 -14.49 -7.94 8.69
C LYS A 186 -15.63 -7.13 9.28
N MET A 187 -15.38 -6.42 10.39
CA MET A 187 -16.39 -5.55 11.01
C MET A 187 -16.77 -4.39 10.09
N ARG A 188 -15.80 -3.70 9.46
CA ARG A 188 -16.08 -2.63 8.49
C ARG A 188 -16.83 -3.13 7.27
N ILE A 189 -16.48 -4.33 6.78
CA ILE A 189 -17.16 -5.02 5.69
C ILE A 189 -18.61 -5.33 6.10
N ASN A 190 -18.85 -5.99 7.24
CA ASN A 190 -20.20 -6.27 7.70
C ASN A 190 -21.05 -5.00 7.91
N ARG A 191 -20.46 -3.92 8.43
CA ARG A 191 -21.14 -2.62 8.58
C ARG A 191 -21.48 -1.99 7.23
N ALA A 192 -20.57 -2.06 6.26
CA ALA A 192 -20.84 -1.58 4.89
C ALA A 192 -21.93 -2.41 4.18
N LYS A 193 -22.04 -3.71 4.50
CA LYS A 193 -23.12 -4.61 4.04
C LYS A 193 -24.49 -4.26 4.65
N GLN A 194 -24.54 -3.95 5.95
CA GLN A 194 -25.79 -3.56 6.63
C GLN A 194 -26.36 -2.25 6.06
N LEU A 195 -25.51 -1.26 5.76
CA LEU A 195 -25.94 -0.02 5.08
C LEU A 195 -26.54 -0.24 3.68
N LYS A 196 -26.29 -1.39 3.03
CA LYS A 196 -26.87 -1.74 1.73
C LYS A 196 -28.26 -2.41 1.85
N ASN A 197 -28.59 -2.94 3.03
CA ASN A 197 -29.85 -3.65 3.29
C ASN A 197 -30.93 -2.75 3.94
N ASP A 198 -30.57 -1.62 4.57
CA ASP A 198 -31.52 -0.70 5.21
C ASP A 198 -31.94 0.47 4.30
N SER A 199 -32.62 0.16 3.19
CA SER A 199 -33.55 1.11 2.56
C SER A 199 -34.95 0.85 3.13
N PRO A 200 -35.52 1.74 3.97
CA PRO A 200 -36.76 1.44 4.69
C PRO A 200 -37.96 1.69 3.79
N ALA A 201 -38.70 0.63 3.48
CA ALA A 201 -40.15 0.74 3.41
C ALA A 201 -40.71 0.53 4.82
N ASN A 202 -41.64 1.40 5.20
CA ASN A 202 -42.39 1.48 6.45
C ASN A 202 -41.70 2.15 7.63
N GLY A 203 -42.41 3.17 8.13
CA GLY A 203 -41.98 4.02 9.21
C GLY A 203 -42.29 3.44 10.58
N ASP A 204 -41.36 3.69 11.48
CA ASP A 204 -41.72 4.23 12.79
C ASP A 204 -40.65 5.24 13.17
N ARG A 205 -41.10 6.44 13.56
CA ARG A 205 -40.26 7.56 13.94
C ARG A 205 -39.97 7.45 15.43
N SER A 206 -38.81 6.93 15.79
CA SER A 206 -38.26 7.11 17.13
C SER A 206 -36.74 6.96 17.12
N ASN A 207 -36.08 8.02 17.61
CA ASN A 207 -34.65 8.20 17.86
C ASN A 207 -33.67 8.35 16.69
N LYS A 208 -33.45 9.64 16.40
CA LYS A 208 -32.23 10.24 15.85
C LYS A 208 -30.95 9.62 16.44
N TYR A 209 -29.95 9.49 15.56
CA TYR A 209 -28.49 9.50 15.74
C TYR A 209 -27.84 8.30 15.06
N ASP A 210 -27.73 8.32 13.74
CA ASP A 210 -26.60 7.64 13.09
C ASP A 210 -26.32 8.29 11.73
N SER A 211 -25.51 9.35 11.79
CA SER A 211 -24.90 10.02 10.64
C SER A 211 -23.46 9.51 10.48
N PRO A 212 -22.91 9.35 9.27
CA PRO A 212 -21.95 8.29 8.93
C PRO A 212 -20.49 8.49 9.35
N LEU A 213 -20.18 9.32 10.36
CA LEU A 213 -18.82 9.83 10.58
C LEU A 213 -18.34 9.91 12.03
N GLU A 214 -19.09 9.43 13.04
CA GLU A 214 -18.59 9.43 14.42
C GLU A 214 -18.19 8.02 14.92
N PRO A 215 -17.08 7.89 15.68
CA PRO A 215 -16.87 6.76 16.58
C PRO A 215 -18.14 6.54 17.43
N PRO A 216 -18.45 5.29 17.85
CA PRO A 216 -19.58 5.01 18.73
C PRO A 216 -19.72 6.07 19.84
N LEU A 217 -20.95 6.49 20.18
CA LEU A 217 -21.17 7.54 21.18
C LEU A 217 -20.39 7.27 22.48
N GLU A 218 -20.30 6.01 22.88
CA GLU A 218 -19.45 5.54 23.98
C GLU A 218 -17.96 5.90 23.82
N ASP A 219 -17.37 5.72 22.65
CA ASP A 219 -15.96 6.05 22.37
C ASP A 219 -15.75 7.58 22.37
N ARG A 220 -16.72 8.34 21.86
CA ARG A 220 -16.67 9.80 21.88
C ARG A 220 -16.81 10.35 23.29
N ILE A 221 -17.69 9.75 24.10
CA ILE A 221 -17.84 10.07 25.52
C ILE A 221 -16.55 9.76 26.27
N GLU A 222 -15.93 8.61 26.01
CA GLU A 222 -14.68 8.22 26.69
C GLU A 222 -13.49 9.09 26.27
N GLU A 223 -13.39 9.44 24.97
CA GLU A 223 -12.41 10.41 24.47
C GLU A 223 -12.58 11.79 25.12
N LEU A 224 -13.83 12.27 25.23
CA LEU A 224 -14.14 13.55 25.89
C LEU A 224 -13.85 13.50 27.39
N ARG A 225 -14.14 12.39 28.08
CA ARG A 225 -13.76 12.19 29.49
C ARG A 225 -12.24 12.16 29.68
N HIS A 226 -11.51 11.57 28.74
CA HIS A 226 -10.06 11.56 28.77
C HIS A 226 -9.49 12.96 28.56
N ARG A 227 -9.98 13.70 27.55
CA ARG A 227 -9.61 15.11 27.32
C ARG A 227 -9.90 15.98 28.54
N LEU A 228 -11.09 15.85 29.13
CA LEU A 228 -11.47 16.61 30.32
C LEU A 228 -10.54 16.34 31.51
N ARG A 229 -10.10 15.09 31.69
CA ARG A 229 -9.10 14.74 32.72
C ARG A 229 -7.75 15.42 32.47
N ILE A 230 -7.29 15.45 31.22
CA ILE A 230 -6.04 16.13 30.85
C ILE A 230 -6.17 17.63 31.07
N GLU A 231 -7.24 18.25 30.57
CA GLU A 231 -7.49 19.69 30.72
C GLU A 231 -7.58 20.09 32.20
N ALA A 232 -8.27 19.30 33.03
CA ALA A 232 -8.33 19.53 34.47
C ALA A 232 -6.94 19.48 35.12
N ALA A 233 -6.12 18.48 34.78
CA ALA A 233 -4.75 18.35 35.29
C ALA A 233 -3.85 19.51 34.82
N VAL A 234 -4.00 19.96 33.58
CA VAL A 234 -3.26 21.12 33.04
C VAL A 234 -3.66 22.41 33.76
N VAL A 235 -4.96 22.63 33.98
CA VAL A 235 -5.46 23.80 34.71
C VAL A 235 -5.00 23.78 36.17
N GLU A 236 -5.02 22.63 36.82
CA GLU A 236 -4.49 22.47 38.17
C GLU A 236 -2.98 22.72 38.22
N GLY A 237 -2.22 22.19 37.25
CA GLY A 237 -0.79 22.46 37.10
C GLY A 237 -0.49 23.95 36.91
N ALA A 238 -1.27 24.65 36.07
CA ALA A 238 -1.14 26.08 35.87
C ALA A 238 -1.47 26.88 37.15
N LYS A 239 -2.54 26.50 37.88
CA LYS A 239 -2.87 27.11 39.19
C LYS A 239 -1.74 26.92 40.20
N ASN A 240 -1.15 25.72 40.26
CA ASN A 240 -0.04 25.42 41.14
C ASN A 240 1.22 26.21 40.77
N ALA A 241 1.52 26.34 39.47
CA ALA A 241 2.63 27.16 38.99
C ALA A 241 2.45 28.65 39.35
N ILE A 242 1.24 29.19 39.19
CA ILE A 242 0.93 30.57 39.60
C ILE A 242 1.10 30.73 41.11
N LYS A 243 0.62 29.79 41.92
CA LYS A 243 0.76 29.83 43.37
C LYS A 243 2.24 29.79 43.78
N LEU A 244 3.05 28.95 43.14
CA LEU A 244 4.49 28.88 43.37
C LEU A 244 5.16 30.21 43.01
N LEU A 245 4.86 30.76 41.84
CA LEU A 245 5.41 32.06 41.40
C LEU A 245 4.96 33.22 42.28
N GLN A 246 3.72 33.23 42.77
CA GLN A 246 3.24 34.23 43.72
C GLN A 246 3.93 34.09 45.07
N SER A 247 4.16 32.86 45.55
CA SER A 247 4.92 32.64 46.78
C SER A 247 6.40 33.05 46.63
N CYS A 248 7.01 32.81 45.47
CA CYS A 248 8.36 33.29 45.16
C CYS A 248 8.41 34.82 45.07
N LYS A 249 7.43 35.48 44.45
CA LYS A 249 7.36 36.96 44.42
C LYS A 249 7.24 37.58 45.81
N VAL A 250 6.55 36.91 46.73
CA VAL A 250 6.47 37.36 48.14
C VAL A 250 7.79 37.10 48.87
N ALA A 251 8.44 35.95 48.63
CA ALA A 251 9.76 35.64 49.18
C ALA A 251 10.83 36.62 48.68
N ASP A 252 10.85 36.94 47.38
CA ASP A 252 11.79 37.89 46.77
C ASP A 252 11.57 39.32 47.27
N LYS A 253 10.31 39.77 47.43
CA LYS A 253 10.02 41.07 48.05
C LYS A 253 10.46 41.13 49.51
N LYS A 254 10.32 40.04 50.27
CA LYS A 254 10.79 39.99 51.66
C LYS A 254 12.32 40.02 51.73
N ALA A 255 13.00 39.28 50.86
CA ALA A 255 14.46 39.27 50.76
C ALA A 255 15.02 40.63 50.31
N LEU A 256 14.37 41.31 49.36
CA LEU A 256 14.72 42.67 48.95
C LEU A 256 14.53 43.68 50.10
N ASN A 257 13.38 43.67 50.78
CA ASN A 257 13.13 44.56 51.92
C ASN A 257 14.06 44.27 53.12
N GLU A 258 14.47 43.02 53.34
CA GLU A 258 15.47 42.68 54.37
C GLU A 258 16.86 43.19 53.96
N SER A 259 17.27 43.05 52.70
CA SER A 259 18.54 43.59 52.19
C SER A 259 18.63 45.12 52.26
N GLU A 260 17.53 45.84 51.96
CA GLU A 260 17.45 47.29 52.11
C GLU A 260 17.54 47.76 53.57
N LYS A 261 17.09 46.94 54.53
CA LYS A 261 17.28 47.21 55.97
C LYS A 261 18.72 47.00 56.46
N PHE A 262 19.55 46.25 55.75
CA PHE A 262 20.97 46.08 56.09
C PHE A 262 21.88 47.18 55.49
N HIS A 263 21.31 48.14 54.73
CA HIS A 263 22.05 49.27 54.12
C HIS A 263 21.79 50.63 54.81
N VAL A 264 21.32 50.63 56.05
CA VAL A 264 21.25 51.81 56.95
C VAL A 264 22.01 51.50 58.23
#